data_AF-A0AA36H2E2-F1
#
_entry.id   AF-A0AA36H2E2-F1
#
_cell.length_a   1.000
_cell.length_b   1.000
_cell.length_c   1.000
_cell.angle_alpha   90.00
_cell.angle_beta   90.00
_cell.angle_gamma   90.00
#
_symmetry.space_group_name_H-M   'P 1'
#
loop_
_entity.id
_entity.type
_entity.pdbx_description
1 polymer ?
#
loop_
_entity_poly.entity_id
_entity_poly.type
_entity_poly.pdbx_seq_one_letter_code
_entity_poly.pdbx_strand_id
1 'polypeptide(L)'
;MDKIVEDMEKEAEKNKEPDTKWRKMREAIRDWADSSSCHGIPHMAQASTCLAAVLWSVILAFCAVGFVFLFTDTLRQYLRFDKVVELNLGLESSMFPSITFCNVNPYKRSKIEMVPALKALMDVYELSASGSLYTES
;
A
#
# COMPACT_ATOMS: atom_id res chain seq x y z
N MET A 1 -42.88 20.65 59.41
CA MET A 1 -42.97 19.51 58.49
C MET A 1 -43.67 19.92 57.20
N ASP A 2 -44.84 20.57 57.28
CA ASP A 2 -45.72 20.81 56.13
C ASP A 2 -45.08 21.61 54.98
N LYS A 3 -44.30 22.66 55.28
CA LYS A 3 -43.57 23.42 54.24
C LYS A 3 -42.53 22.59 53.48
N ILE A 4 -41.89 21.63 54.15
CA ILE A 4 -40.89 20.76 53.51
C ILE A 4 -41.58 19.79 52.57
N VAL A 5 -42.76 19.30 52.93
CA VAL A 5 -43.57 18.41 52.08
C VAL A 5 -44.09 19.16 50.86
N GLU A 6 -44.60 20.39 51.04
CA GLU A 6 -45.04 21.23 49.92
C GLU A 6 -43.89 21.59 48.97
N ASP A 7 -42.70 21.87 49.50
CA ASP A 7 -41.52 22.15 48.68
C ASP A 7 -41.02 20.90 47.95
N MET A 8 -41.10 19.72 48.58
CA MET A 8 -40.77 18.44 47.94
C MET A 8 -41.79 18.05 46.86
N GLU A 9 -43.07 18.31 47.07
CA GLU A 9 -44.13 18.09 46.08
C GLU A 9 -43.99 19.07 44.91
N LYS A 10 -43.66 20.35 45.17
CA LYS A 10 -43.36 21.34 44.12
C LYS A 10 -42.12 21.00 43.29
N GLU A 11 -41.04 20.53 43.91
CA GLU A 11 -39.83 20.10 43.19
C GLU A 11 -40.06 18.78 42.41
N ALA A 12 -40.96 17.91 42.89
CA ALA A 12 -41.40 16.72 42.16
C ALA A 12 -42.30 17.06 40.96
N GLU A 13 -43.17 18.06 41.10
CA GLU A 13 -44.01 18.56 39.99
C GLU A 13 -43.20 19.35 38.95
N LYS A 14 -42.19 20.11 39.37
CA LYS A 14 -41.26 20.82 38.47
C LYS A 14 -40.41 19.87 37.61
N ASN A 15 -40.09 18.68 38.12
CA ASN A 15 -39.42 17.61 37.36
C ASN A 15 -40.34 16.88 36.37
N LYS A 16 -41.63 17.22 36.33
CA LYS A 16 -42.65 16.62 35.47
C LYS A 16 -42.88 17.40 34.17
N GLU A 17 -41.87 18.13 33.69
CA GLU A 17 -41.88 18.69 32.33
C GLU A 17 -41.97 17.56 31.29
N PRO A 18 -42.76 17.71 30.21
CA PRO A 18 -42.98 16.65 29.23
C PRO A 18 -41.65 16.18 28.64
N ASP A 19 -41.31 14.93 28.91
CA ASP A 19 -40.11 14.27 28.43
C ASP A 19 -40.25 13.99 26.94
N THR A 20 -39.99 15.00 26.13
CA THR A 20 -39.92 14.83 24.69
C THR A 20 -38.80 13.83 24.41
N LYS A 21 -39.07 12.81 23.60
CA LYS A 21 -38.08 11.78 23.17
C LYS A 21 -36.75 12.41 22.70
N TRP A 22 -36.83 13.62 22.13
CA TRP A 22 -35.69 14.44 21.71
C TRP A 22 -34.76 14.89 22.83
N ARG A 23 -35.28 15.25 24.00
CA ARG A 23 -34.47 15.66 25.16
C ARG A 23 -33.64 14.48 25.68
N LYS A 24 -34.30 13.33 25.85
CA LYS A 24 -33.65 12.06 26.23
C LYS A 24 -32.57 11.63 25.22
N MET A 25 -32.86 11.74 23.93
CA MET A 25 -31.88 11.43 22.88
C MET A 25 -30.67 12.38 22.94
N ARG A 26 -30.91 13.68 23.17
CA ARG A 26 -29.83 14.68 23.25
C ARG A 26 -28.92 14.45 24.46
N GLU A 27 -29.50 14.09 25.60
CA GLU A 27 -28.75 13.72 26.82
C GLU A 27 -27.91 12.47 26.55
N ALA A 28 -28.50 11.41 25.98
CA ALA A 28 -27.76 10.19 25.65
C ALA A 28 -26.60 10.43 24.67
N ILE A 29 -26.78 11.29 23.66
CA ILE A 29 -25.71 11.66 22.72
C ILE A 29 -24.61 12.43 23.44
N ARG A 30 -24.96 13.29 24.40
CA ARG A 30 -23.99 14.08 25.16
C ARG A 30 -23.16 13.19 26.09
N ASP A 31 -23.80 12.31 26.84
CA ASP A 31 -23.13 11.35 27.73
C ASP A 31 -22.17 10.44 26.95
N TRP A 32 -22.61 9.95 25.78
CA TRP A 32 -21.74 9.20 24.88
C TRP A 32 -20.56 10.05 24.40
N ALA A 33 -20.81 11.28 23.95
CA ALA A 33 -19.79 12.15 23.41
C ALA A 33 -18.72 12.51 24.45
N ASP A 34 -19.11 12.70 25.71
CA ASP A 34 -18.19 12.94 26.84
C ASP A 34 -17.36 11.70 27.20
N SER A 35 -17.90 10.49 27.03
CA SER A 35 -17.20 9.22 27.28
C SER A 35 -16.42 8.67 26.08
N SER A 36 -16.46 9.36 24.94
CA SER A 36 -15.87 8.88 23.69
C SER A 36 -14.34 8.88 23.73
N SER A 37 -13.72 7.82 23.22
CA SER A 37 -12.25 7.73 23.08
C SER A 37 -11.71 8.58 21.92
N CYS A 38 -12.57 9.07 21.03
CA CYS A 38 -12.16 9.96 19.96
C CYS A 38 -11.91 11.35 20.54
N HIS A 39 -10.64 11.72 20.71
CA HIS A 39 -10.24 12.88 21.52
C HIS A 39 -10.89 14.22 21.11
N GLY A 40 -11.28 14.39 19.84
CA GLY A 40 -11.99 15.60 19.39
C GLY A 40 -13.47 15.68 19.77
N ILE A 41 -14.12 14.54 20.06
CA ILE A 41 -15.57 14.47 20.35
C ILE A 41 -15.92 15.02 21.74
N PRO A 42 -15.21 14.66 22.84
CA PRO A 42 -15.45 15.26 24.15
C PRO A 42 -15.24 16.77 24.17
N HIS A 43 -14.20 17.28 23.47
CA HIS A 43 -13.96 18.72 23.37
C HIS A 43 -15.09 19.48 22.63
N MET A 44 -15.72 18.84 21.65
CA MET A 44 -16.89 19.37 20.98
C MET A 44 -18.14 19.35 21.88
N ALA A 45 -18.33 18.30 22.69
CA ALA A 45 -19.47 18.16 23.60
C ALA A 45 -19.40 19.10 24.83
N GLN A 46 -18.19 19.42 25.29
CA GLN A 46 -17.93 20.30 26.44
C GLN A 46 -17.79 21.78 26.04
N ALA A 47 -17.82 22.09 24.74
CA ALA A 47 -17.67 23.46 24.26
C ALA A 47 -18.77 24.38 24.82
N SER A 48 -18.36 25.42 25.54
CA SER A 48 -19.27 26.41 26.15
C SER A 48 -19.81 27.43 25.15
N THR A 49 -19.13 27.60 24.01
CA THR A 49 -19.50 28.56 22.96
C THR A 49 -19.66 27.86 21.61
N CYS A 50 -20.57 28.38 20.78
CA CYS A 50 -20.79 27.88 19.42
C CYS A 50 -19.52 27.94 18.57
N LEU A 51 -18.73 29.02 18.72
CA LEU A 51 -17.45 29.18 18.01
C LEU A 51 -16.45 28.09 18.38
N ALA A 52 -16.32 27.76 19.67
CA ALA A 52 -15.44 26.68 20.11
C ALA A 52 -15.91 25.32 19.56
N ALA A 53 -17.21 25.05 19.54
CA ALA A 53 -17.76 23.82 18.96
C ALA A 53 -17.47 23.71 17.45
N VAL A 54 -17.60 24.82 16.71
CA VAL A 54 -17.28 24.87 15.26
C VAL A 54 -15.79 24.64 15.03
N LEU A 55 -14.91 25.27 15.81
CA LEU A 55 -13.47 25.06 15.69
C LEU A 55 -13.07 23.59 15.92
N TRP A 56 -13.58 22.98 16.99
CA TRP A 56 -13.33 21.55 17.26
C TRP A 56 -13.90 20.64 16.18
N SER A 57 -15.06 20.98 15.61
CA SER A 57 -15.65 20.27 14.48
C SER A 57 -14.77 20.34 13.23
N VAL A 58 -14.22 21.51 12.92
CA VAL A 58 -13.33 21.72 11.77
C VAL A 58 -12.02 20.95 11.95
N ILE A 59 -11.44 21.00 13.15
CA ILE A 59 -10.21 20.25 13.47
C ILE A 59 -10.46 18.74 13.31
N LEU A 60 -11.56 18.23 13.88
CA LEU A 60 -11.92 16.82 13.78
C LEU A 60 -12.14 16.40 12.32
N ALA A 61 -12.82 17.23 11.53
CA ALA A 61 -13.04 16.98 10.10
C ALA A 61 -11.71 16.95 9.32
N PHE A 62 -10.80 17.88 9.60
CA PHE A 62 -9.47 17.90 8.98
C PHE A 62 -8.67 16.63 9.32
N CYS A 63 -8.67 16.22 10.60
CA CYS A 63 -8.03 14.98 11.03
C CYS A 63 -8.65 13.74 10.35
N ALA A 64 -9.97 13.70 10.20
CA ALA A 64 -10.66 12.59 9.52
C ALA A 64 -10.28 12.50 8.03
N VAL A 65 -10.23 13.63 7.33
CA VAL A 65 -9.78 13.68 5.92
C VAL A 65 -8.32 13.24 5.81
N GLY A 66 -7.44 13.76 6.67
CA GLY A 66 -6.03 13.36 6.71
C GLY A 66 -5.85 11.87 6.99
N PHE A 67 -6.63 11.32 7.92
CA PHE A 67 -6.64 9.89 8.22
C PHE A 67 -7.03 9.05 6.99
N VAL A 68 -8.13 9.39 6.31
CA VAL A 68 -8.56 8.67 5.11
C VAL A 68 -7.49 8.72 4.01
N PHE A 69 -6.88 9.89 3.80
CA PHE A 69 -5.81 10.06 2.81
C PHE A 69 -4.60 9.17 3.14
N LEU A 70 -4.04 9.28 4.35
CA LEU A 70 -2.86 8.53 4.79
C LEU A 70 -3.13 7.02 4.82
N PHE A 71 -4.31 6.62 5.30
CA PHE A 71 -4.72 5.22 5.32
C PHE A 71 -4.78 4.65 3.90
N THR A 72 -5.38 5.37 2.95
CA THR A 72 -5.48 4.91 1.57
C THR A 72 -4.09 4.84 0.92
N ASP A 73 -3.22 5.81 1.17
CA ASP A 73 -1.84 5.80 0.66
C ASP A 73 -1.03 4.61 1.19
N THR A 74 -1.09 4.41 2.51
CA THR A 74 -0.43 3.26 3.18
C THR A 74 -0.98 1.93 2.66
N LEU A 75 -2.30 1.83 2.48
CA LEU A 75 -2.94 0.62 1.95
C LEU A 75 -2.49 0.33 0.51
N ARG A 76 -2.40 1.36 -0.34
CA ARG A 76 -1.85 1.22 -1.69
C ARG A 76 -0.40 0.76 -1.66
N GLN A 77 0.42 1.34 -0.77
CA GLN A 77 1.83 0.95 -0.62
C GLN A 77 1.95 -0.51 -0.17
N TYR A 78 1.13 -0.96 0.76
CA TYR A 78 1.09 -2.35 1.21
C TYR A 78 0.72 -3.31 0.07
N LEU A 79 -0.33 -2.99 -0.70
CA LEU A 79 -0.80 -3.81 -1.82
C LEU A 79 0.09 -3.78 -3.07
N ARG A 80 1.14 -2.95 -3.09
CA ARG A 80 2.17 -3.00 -4.14
C ARG A 80 3.12 -4.19 -3.98
N PHE A 81 3.16 -4.81 -2.79
CA PHE A 81 4.07 -5.93 -2.49
C PHE A 81 5.53 -5.64 -2.86
N ASP A 82 5.96 -4.39 -2.67
CA ASP A 82 7.32 -3.96 -2.98
C ASP A 82 8.30 -4.71 -2.06
N LYS A 83 9.34 -5.31 -2.66
CA LYS A 83 10.38 -6.06 -1.95
C LYS A 83 11.67 -5.26 -1.87
N VAL A 84 12.22 -5.11 -0.67
CA VAL A 84 13.55 -4.54 -0.45
C VAL A 84 14.56 -5.69 -0.44
N VAL A 85 15.55 -5.64 -1.32
CA VAL A 85 16.64 -6.62 -1.35
C VAL A 85 17.85 -6.01 -0.67
N GLU A 86 18.27 -6.62 0.43
CA GLU A 86 19.49 -6.24 1.15
C GLU A 86 20.64 -7.13 0.69
N LEU A 87 21.66 -6.52 0.06
CA LEU A 87 22.84 -7.24 -0.42
C LEU A 87 23.88 -7.30 0.69
N ASN A 88 23.94 -8.46 1.36
CA ASN A 88 25.01 -8.74 2.30
C ASN A 88 26.21 -9.32 1.54
N LEU A 89 27.28 -8.53 1.43
CA LEU A 89 28.57 -8.97 0.88
C LEU A 89 29.32 -9.78 1.93
N GLY A 90 28.92 -11.04 2.08
CA GLY A 90 29.65 -12.03 2.88
C GLY A 90 30.87 -12.53 2.11
N LEU A 91 32.04 -12.52 2.74
CA LEU A 91 33.22 -13.26 2.28
C LEU A 91 33.07 -14.75 2.65
N GLU A 92 32.03 -15.39 2.12
CA GLU A 92 31.86 -16.83 2.28
C GLU A 92 32.61 -17.57 1.16
N SER A 93 33.22 -18.71 1.50
CA SER A 93 33.84 -19.59 0.52
C SER A 93 32.74 -20.23 -0.35
N SER A 94 32.44 -19.62 -1.49
CA SER A 94 31.48 -20.15 -2.45
C SER A 94 32.05 -21.39 -3.17
N MET A 95 31.17 -22.30 -3.58
CA MET A 95 31.58 -23.44 -4.41
C MET A 95 32.19 -22.96 -5.72
N PHE A 96 33.25 -23.64 -6.18
CA PHE A 96 33.84 -23.35 -7.47
C PHE A 96 32.79 -23.58 -8.59
N PRO A 97 32.56 -22.59 -9.47
CA PRO A 97 31.49 -22.68 -10.45
C PRO A 97 31.83 -23.69 -11.55
N SER A 98 30.80 -24.17 -12.26
CA SER A 98 31.02 -24.92 -13.49
C SER A 98 31.53 -23.96 -14.57
N ILE A 99 32.76 -24.19 -15.02
CA ILE A 99 33.34 -23.45 -16.14
C ILE A 99 33.12 -24.28 -17.40
N THR A 100 32.31 -23.75 -18.32
CA THR A 100 32.15 -24.33 -19.67
C THR A 100 32.91 -23.47 -20.66
N PHE A 101 33.85 -24.07 -21.38
CA PHE A 101 34.51 -23.44 -22.51
C PHE A 101 34.04 -24.13 -23.80
N CYS A 102 33.81 -23.32 -24.84
CA CYS A 102 33.49 -23.83 -26.16
C CYS A 102 34.54 -23.34 -27.15
N ASN A 103 34.85 -24.19 -28.14
CA ASN A 103 35.58 -23.73 -29.30
C ASN A 103 34.70 -22.72 -30.07
N VAL A 104 35.26 -21.57 -30.40
CA VAL A 104 34.55 -20.54 -31.20
C VAL A 104 34.20 -21.07 -32.58
N ASN A 105 35.00 -22.00 -33.10
CA ASN A 105 34.68 -22.67 -34.34
C ASN A 105 33.60 -23.76 -34.11
N PRO A 106 32.40 -23.62 -34.70
CA PRO A 106 31.31 -24.58 -34.54
C PRO A 106 31.56 -25.90 -35.28
N TYR A 107 32.46 -25.92 -36.28
CA TYR A 107 32.64 -27.10 -37.14
C TYR A 107 34.09 -27.55 -37.27
N LYS A 108 34.33 -28.84 -37.07
CA LYS A 108 35.64 -29.44 -37.33
C LYS A 108 35.76 -29.77 -38.82
N ARG A 109 36.74 -29.18 -39.52
CA ARG A 109 36.98 -29.39 -40.97
C ARG A 109 36.96 -30.87 -41.37
N SER A 110 37.65 -31.72 -40.61
CA SER A 110 37.71 -33.17 -40.87
C SER A 110 36.36 -33.90 -40.77
N LYS A 111 35.36 -33.30 -40.13
CA LYS A 111 33.99 -33.84 -40.02
C LYS A 111 33.07 -33.29 -41.10
N ILE A 112 33.34 -32.07 -41.57
CA ILE A 112 32.64 -31.46 -42.70
C ILE A 112 32.86 -32.28 -43.98
N GLU A 113 34.10 -32.67 -44.24
CA GLU A 113 34.48 -33.45 -45.43
C GLU A 113 33.78 -34.83 -45.50
N MET A 114 33.31 -35.36 -44.36
CA MET A 114 32.58 -36.62 -44.28
C MET A 114 31.10 -36.49 -44.65
N VAL A 115 30.57 -35.27 -44.70
CA VAL A 115 29.15 -34.99 -45.02
C VAL A 115 29.11 -34.31 -46.39
N PRO A 116 28.67 -35.00 -47.46
CA PRO A 116 28.73 -34.47 -48.83
C PRO A 116 28.05 -33.11 -49.00
N ALA A 117 26.90 -32.92 -48.32
CA ALA A 117 26.16 -31.66 -48.35
C ALA A 117 26.95 -30.50 -47.72
N LEU A 118 27.68 -30.75 -46.63
CA LEU A 118 28.44 -29.71 -45.93
C LEU A 118 29.77 -29.42 -46.63
N LYS A 119 30.37 -30.45 -47.24
CA LYS A 119 31.56 -30.29 -48.09
C LYS A 119 31.27 -29.40 -49.30
N ALA A 120 30.18 -29.67 -50.03
CA ALA A 120 29.79 -28.85 -51.18
C ALA A 120 29.56 -27.38 -50.79
N LEU A 121 28.96 -27.13 -49.62
CA LEU A 121 28.79 -25.78 -49.09
C LEU A 121 30.13 -25.10 -48.80
N MET A 122 31.10 -25.82 -48.20
CA MET A 122 32.43 -25.29 -47.94
C MET A 122 33.20 -24.99 -49.23
N ASP A 123 33.10 -25.86 -50.24
CA ASP A 123 33.77 -25.66 -51.53
C ASP A 123 33.23 -24.38 -52.23
N VAL A 124 31.91 -24.18 -52.23
CA VAL A 124 31.28 -22.95 -52.77
C VAL A 124 31.70 -21.71 -51.96
N TYR A 125 31.77 -21.83 -50.63
CA TYR A 125 32.22 -20.72 -49.78
C TYR A 125 33.70 -20.35 -50.04
N GLU A 126 34.58 -21.33 -50.18
CA GLU A 126 35.99 -21.10 -50.52
C GLU A 126 36.15 -20.46 -51.91
N LEU A 127 35.38 -20.90 -52.92
CA LEU A 127 35.34 -20.29 -54.25
C LEU A 127 34.80 -18.84 -54.23
N SER A 128 33.84 -18.56 -53.35
CA SER A 128 33.33 -17.20 -53.15
C SER A 128 34.39 -16.30 -52.53
N ALA A 129 35.12 -16.83 -51.55
CA ALA A 129 36.18 -16.10 -50.86
C ALA A 129 37.40 -15.85 -51.76
N SER A 130 37.72 -16.78 -52.67
CA SER A 130 38.80 -16.64 -53.66
C SER A 130 38.41 -15.79 -54.88
N GLY A 131 37.14 -15.40 -55.01
CA GLY A 131 36.64 -14.64 -56.15
C GLY A 131 36.52 -15.46 -57.45
N SER A 132 36.64 -16.78 -57.37
CA SER A 132 36.68 -17.70 -58.54
C SER A 132 35.30 -18.22 -58.95
N LEU A 133 34.25 -17.83 -58.24
CA LEU A 133 32.88 -18.33 -58.46
C LEU A 133 32.27 -17.92 -59.82
N TYR A 134 32.83 -16.92 -60.50
CA TYR A 134 32.31 -16.39 -61.77
C TYR A 134 33.27 -16.53 -62.96
N THR A 135 34.39 -17.25 -62.82
CA THR A 135 35.45 -17.28 -63.85
C THR A 135 35.36 -18.43 -64.86
N GLU A 136 34.32 -19.27 -64.78
CA GLU A 136 34.00 -20.27 -65.83
C GLU A 136 32.64 -19.95 -66.46
N SER A 137 32.66 -19.13 -67.52
CA SER A 137 31.55 -18.97 -68.48
C SER A 137 32.09 -18.93 -69.89
#